data_AF-A0ABD5VAD4-F1
#
_entry.id   AF-A0ABD5VAD4-F1
#
_cell.length_a   1.000
_cell.length_b   1.000
_cell.length_c   1.000
_cell.angle_alpha   90.00
_cell.angle_beta   90.00
_cell.angle_gamma   90.00
#
_symmetry.space_group_name_H-M   'P 1'
#
loop_
_entity.id
_entity.type
_entity.pdbx_description
1 polymer ?
#
loop_
_entity_poly.entity_id
_entity_poly.type
_entity_poly.pdbx_seq_one_letter_code
_entity_poly.pdbx_strand_id
1 'polypeptide(L)'
;MTRRRQLLAALGTGVVATAGCRGALTRSGDLADAAAGADGPDDGDATDGVVDYSLAATGRPADVCERPIGDSDIVAIERPAFGTEWPDDVGPPYRPVTDGSAVVGVALPDGRARAYPLSILAVNEIVNDDFGGPLLVSFCPLCRSGFVADRTVAGEPTVFDVTGTLWQPPRIWAAASEADERVKSDRAEGVSPTANLVMYDRATESYWSQLLGQAICGPQREERLRVRAFEMSTWGAWRDEHPDSELLLPPPHSTLTRPGDD
;
A
#
# COMPACT_ATOMS: atom_id res chain seq x y z
N MET A 1 20.75 -1.98 -82.82
CA MET A 1 19.35 -2.41 -82.57
C MET A 1 19.18 -2.67 -81.09
N THR A 2 18.82 -1.62 -80.37
CA THR A 2 18.85 -1.54 -78.89
C THR A 2 17.41 -1.57 -78.40
N ARG A 3 16.98 -2.66 -77.74
CA ARG A 3 15.60 -2.81 -77.27
C ARG A 3 15.38 -2.01 -75.98
N ARG A 4 14.53 -0.98 -76.09
CA ARG A 4 13.79 -0.30 -75.03
C ARG A 4 13.10 -1.31 -74.08
N ARG A 5 13.30 -1.15 -72.77
CA ARG A 5 12.28 -1.45 -71.74
C ARG A 5 12.40 -0.43 -70.61
N GLN A 6 11.36 0.39 -70.45
CA GLN A 6 11.13 1.26 -69.31
C GLN A 6 10.05 0.64 -68.41
N LEU A 7 10.34 0.67 -67.11
CA LEU A 7 9.48 0.95 -65.96
C LEU A 7 8.13 0.21 -65.79
N LEU A 8 8.04 -0.55 -64.71
CA LEU A 8 6.86 -0.63 -63.86
C LEU A 8 7.33 -0.55 -62.40
N ALA A 9 6.80 0.45 -61.69
CA ALA A 9 7.09 0.74 -60.30
C ALA A 9 6.43 -0.30 -59.39
N ALA A 10 7.16 -0.77 -58.37
CA ALA A 10 6.61 -1.50 -57.25
C ALA A 10 7.00 -0.77 -55.96
N LEU A 11 6.09 0.07 -55.45
CA LEU A 11 6.11 0.53 -54.06
C LEU A 11 5.59 -0.62 -53.21
N GLY A 12 6.51 -1.46 -52.70
CA GLY A 12 6.23 -2.46 -51.68
C GLY A 12 6.62 -1.90 -50.32
N THR A 13 5.68 -1.22 -49.65
CA THR A 13 5.80 -0.89 -48.23
C THR A 13 5.72 -2.18 -47.41
N GLY A 14 6.83 -2.54 -46.77
CA GLY A 14 6.86 -3.57 -45.75
C GLY A 14 6.11 -3.10 -44.50
N VAL A 15 5.05 -3.82 -44.14
CA VAL A 15 4.40 -3.68 -42.84
C VAL A 15 5.15 -4.56 -41.85
N VAL A 16 5.89 -3.93 -40.95
CA VAL A 16 6.34 -4.55 -39.70
C VAL A 16 5.12 -4.62 -38.79
N ALA A 17 4.68 -5.84 -38.45
CA ALA A 17 3.62 -6.04 -37.48
C ALA A 17 4.18 -5.77 -36.07
N THR A 18 3.93 -4.58 -35.54
CA THR A 18 3.98 -4.35 -34.09
C THR A 18 2.64 -4.78 -33.51
N ALA A 19 2.64 -5.85 -32.71
CA ALA A 19 1.49 -6.23 -31.90
C ALA A 19 1.33 -5.21 -30.76
N GLY A 20 0.71 -4.07 -31.05
CA GLY A 20 0.24 -3.13 -30.04
C GLY A 20 -1.20 -3.46 -29.69
N CYS A 21 -1.47 -3.79 -28.42
CA CYS A 21 -2.82 -3.79 -27.87
C CYS A 21 -3.36 -2.35 -27.88
N ARG A 22 -4.02 -1.96 -28.97
CA ARG A 22 -4.89 -0.78 -29.00
C ARG A 22 -6.26 -1.21 -28.50
N GLY A 23 -6.50 -1.06 -27.20
CA GLY A 23 -7.85 -0.99 -26.66
C GLY A 23 -8.55 0.23 -27.26
N ALA A 24 -9.59 0.00 -28.06
CA ALA A 24 -10.45 1.06 -28.54
C ALA A 24 -11.18 1.67 -27.34
N LEU A 25 -10.92 2.95 -27.06
CA LEU A 25 -11.80 3.75 -26.21
C LEU A 25 -13.13 3.88 -26.96
N THR A 26 -14.10 3.04 -26.60
CA THR A 26 -15.48 3.19 -27.06
C THR A 26 -16.07 4.46 -26.47
N ARG A 27 -16.67 5.24 -27.36
CA ARG A 27 -17.31 6.53 -27.11
C ARG A 27 -18.44 6.35 -26.09
N SER A 28 -18.57 7.32 -25.19
CA SER A 28 -19.46 7.37 -24.02
C SER A 28 -20.98 7.32 -24.30
N GLY A 29 -21.40 6.93 -25.52
CA GLY A 29 -22.80 6.98 -25.97
C GLY A 29 -23.55 5.64 -25.94
N ASP A 30 -22.87 4.50 -25.97
CA ASP A 30 -23.53 3.20 -26.18
C ASP A 30 -23.88 2.44 -24.88
N LEU A 31 -23.62 3.03 -23.70
CA LEU A 31 -24.05 2.46 -22.40
C LEU A 31 -25.44 2.95 -21.96
N ALA A 32 -26.02 3.95 -22.65
CA ALA A 32 -27.30 4.54 -22.25
C ALA A 32 -28.52 3.68 -22.67
N ASP A 33 -28.41 2.90 -23.76
CA ASP A 33 -29.56 2.16 -24.32
C ASP A 33 -29.74 0.75 -23.74
N ALA A 34 -28.79 0.24 -22.94
CA ALA A 34 -28.90 -1.06 -22.30
C ALA A 34 -29.65 -1.03 -20.94
N ALA A 35 -29.99 0.16 -20.42
CA ALA A 35 -30.63 0.34 -19.11
C ALA A 35 -32.15 0.58 -19.18
N ALA A 36 -32.75 0.65 -20.37
CA ALA A 36 -34.12 1.15 -20.56
C ALA A 36 -35.21 0.06 -20.62
N GLY A 37 -35.02 -1.12 -20.01
CA GLY A 37 -35.94 -2.25 -20.20
C GLY A 37 -36.20 -3.17 -19.01
N ALA A 38 -35.88 -2.77 -17.78
CA ALA A 38 -36.21 -3.54 -16.60
C ALA A 38 -37.03 -2.68 -15.63
N ASP A 39 -38.35 -2.86 -15.64
CA ASP A 39 -39.22 -2.39 -14.55
C ASP A 39 -38.88 -3.20 -13.29
N GLY A 40 -37.94 -2.68 -12.50
CA GLY A 40 -37.72 -3.11 -11.12
C GLY A 40 -38.88 -2.65 -10.23
N PRO A 41 -39.06 -3.26 -9.04
CA PRO A 41 -40.06 -2.78 -8.10
C PRO A 41 -39.77 -1.31 -7.74
N ASP A 42 -40.84 -0.54 -7.55
CA ASP A 42 -40.78 0.85 -7.08
C ASP A 42 -40.12 0.88 -5.70
N ASP A 43 -38.81 1.10 -5.68
CA ASP A 43 -38.03 1.35 -4.46
C ASP A 43 -38.37 2.76 -3.99
N GLY A 44 -39.51 2.89 -3.32
CA GLY A 44 -39.90 4.11 -2.63
C GLY A 44 -38.75 4.62 -1.77
N ASP A 45 -38.44 5.91 -1.95
CA ASP A 45 -37.49 6.75 -1.22
C ASP A 45 -36.92 6.13 0.07
N ALA A 46 -35.90 5.28 -0.09
CA ALA A 46 -35.14 4.72 1.02
C ALA A 46 -34.03 5.69 1.42
N THR A 47 -34.41 6.89 1.85
CA THR A 47 -33.52 7.80 2.60
C THR A 47 -33.62 7.59 4.11
N ASP A 48 -34.38 6.61 4.58
CA ASP A 48 -34.44 6.25 6.00
C ASP A 48 -33.22 5.41 6.41
N GLY A 49 -32.22 6.07 6.98
CA GLY A 49 -31.28 5.43 7.91
C GLY A 49 -29.95 4.94 7.35
N VAL A 50 -29.26 5.71 6.50
CA VAL A 50 -27.79 5.53 6.39
C VAL A 50 -27.18 5.97 7.72
N VAL A 51 -27.02 5.03 8.65
CA VAL A 51 -26.28 5.25 9.88
C VAL A 51 -24.83 5.51 9.50
N ASP A 52 -24.32 6.69 9.80
CA ASP A 52 -22.92 7.05 9.58
C ASP A 52 -22.04 6.24 10.53
N TYR A 53 -21.46 5.17 9.99
CA TYR A 53 -20.60 4.26 10.72
C TYR A 53 -19.15 4.72 10.59
N SER A 54 -18.71 5.63 11.45
CA SER A 54 -17.28 5.98 11.54
C SER A 54 -16.43 4.74 11.83
N LEU A 55 -15.21 4.66 11.28
CA LEU A 55 -14.32 3.49 11.42
C LEU A 55 -14.07 3.12 12.90
N ALA A 56 -13.97 4.12 13.78
CA ALA A 56 -13.83 3.90 15.22
C ALA A 56 -15.04 3.14 15.80
N ALA A 57 -16.26 3.51 15.40
CA ALA A 57 -17.50 2.97 15.98
C ALA A 57 -17.77 1.50 15.58
N THR A 58 -17.24 1.06 14.43
CA THR A 58 -17.51 -0.29 13.91
C THR A 58 -16.36 -1.27 14.09
N GLY A 59 -15.20 -0.77 14.53
CA GLY A 59 -13.98 -1.55 14.66
C GLY A 59 -13.89 -2.41 15.92
N ARG A 60 -12.97 -3.37 15.90
CA ARG A 60 -12.48 -4.07 17.09
C ARG A 60 -10.96 -3.97 17.21
N PRO A 61 -10.40 -3.84 18.43
CA PRO A 61 -11.14 -3.64 19.67
C PRO A 61 -11.75 -2.22 19.73
N ALA A 62 -12.84 -2.06 20.48
CA ALA A 62 -13.54 -0.77 20.57
C ALA A 62 -12.75 0.29 21.36
N ASP A 63 -11.79 -0.17 22.18
CA ASP A 63 -10.91 0.68 22.99
C ASP A 63 -9.65 1.12 22.23
N VAL A 64 -9.55 0.85 20.91
CA VAL A 64 -8.33 1.12 20.13
C VAL A 64 -7.85 2.58 20.23
N CYS A 65 -8.77 3.53 20.37
CA CYS A 65 -8.46 4.95 20.50
C CYS A 65 -7.98 5.37 21.90
N GLU A 66 -8.15 4.50 22.90
CA GLU A 66 -7.86 4.78 24.32
C GLU A 66 -6.56 4.08 24.77
N ARG A 67 -5.97 3.24 23.91
CA ARG A 67 -4.77 2.47 24.26
C ARG A 67 -3.54 3.37 24.30
N PRO A 68 -2.73 3.30 25.37
CA PRO A 68 -1.49 4.07 25.44
C PRO A 68 -0.52 3.67 24.33
N ILE A 69 0.16 4.67 23.78
CA ILE A 69 1.27 4.49 22.84
C ILE A 69 2.57 4.27 23.63
N GLY A 70 3.44 3.38 23.15
CA GLY A 70 4.74 3.09 23.78
C GLY A 70 4.83 1.76 24.53
N ASP A 71 3.71 1.07 24.74
CA ASP A 71 3.66 -0.26 25.38
C ASP A 71 4.07 -1.42 24.44
N SER A 72 4.49 -1.12 23.21
CA SER A 72 4.92 -2.12 22.22
C SER A 72 6.44 -2.25 22.17
N ASP A 73 6.92 -3.49 22.04
CA ASP A 73 8.33 -3.77 21.72
C ASP A 73 8.70 -3.41 20.27
N ILE A 74 7.70 -3.08 19.43
CA ILE A 74 7.87 -2.67 18.04
C ILE A 74 8.11 -1.16 18.01
N VAL A 75 9.26 -0.77 17.45
CA VAL A 75 9.66 0.64 17.34
C VAL A 75 9.88 1.00 15.88
N ALA A 76 9.24 2.08 15.45
CA ALA A 76 9.38 2.60 14.10
C ALA A 76 10.81 3.08 13.83
N ILE A 77 11.25 2.98 12.57
CA ILE A 77 12.46 3.67 12.12
C ILE A 77 12.09 5.13 11.88
N GLU A 78 12.69 6.02 12.68
CA GLU A 78 12.46 7.46 12.56
C GLU A 78 13.43 8.10 11.58
N ARG A 79 14.70 7.69 11.60
CA ARG A 79 15.73 8.20 10.69
C ARG A 79 16.40 7.04 9.96
N PRO A 80 15.95 6.70 8.74
CA PRO A 80 16.49 5.60 7.98
C PRO A 80 17.87 5.94 7.40
N ALA A 81 18.77 4.96 7.43
CA ALA A 81 20.02 4.97 6.70
C ALA A 81 19.95 4.00 5.52
N PHE A 82 20.68 4.31 4.45
CA PHE A 82 20.66 3.54 3.22
C PHE A 82 22.08 3.20 2.76
N GLY A 83 22.22 2.07 2.07
CA GLY A 83 23.44 1.62 1.43
C GLY A 83 23.13 0.77 0.21
N THR A 84 24.15 0.28 -0.50
CA THR A 84 23.96 -0.57 -1.69
C THR A 84 23.98 -2.06 -1.36
N GLU A 85 24.47 -2.43 -0.18
CA GLU A 85 24.66 -3.80 0.28
C GLU A 85 24.23 -3.97 1.74
N TRP A 86 23.99 -5.22 2.15
CA TRP A 86 23.66 -5.54 3.53
C TRP A 86 24.92 -5.47 4.43
N PRO A 87 24.85 -4.89 5.63
CA PRO A 87 26.02 -4.73 6.49
C PRO A 87 26.36 -6.03 7.26
N ASP A 88 27.66 -6.32 7.39
CA ASP A 88 28.17 -7.54 8.04
C ASP A 88 28.04 -7.52 9.57
N ASP A 89 27.87 -6.34 10.18
CA ASP A 89 27.85 -6.13 11.63
C ASP A 89 26.46 -6.27 12.25
N VAL A 90 25.45 -6.69 11.47
CA VAL A 90 24.06 -6.80 11.91
C VAL A 90 23.66 -8.25 12.14
N GLY A 91 23.13 -8.51 13.34
CA GLY A 91 22.56 -9.78 13.75
C GLY A 91 21.05 -9.73 14.02
N PRO A 92 20.50 -10.78 14.66
CA PRO A 92 19.09 -10.84 15.07
C PRO A 92 18.65 -9.59 15.86
N PRO A 93 17.40 -9.12 15.69
CA PRO A 93 16.29 -9.78 14.98
C PRO A 93 16.36 -9.64 13.45
N TYR A 94 17.25 -8.81 12.92
CA TYR A 94 17.39 -8.57 11.50
C TYR A 94 18.10 -9.73 10.81
N ARG A 95 17.69 -10.00 9.57
CA ARG A 95 18.25 -11.08 8.75
C ARG A 95 18.84 -10.50 7.47
N PRO A 96 19.99 -11.03 7.01
CA PRO A 96 20.59 -10.60 5.75
C PRO A 96 19.64 -10.61 4.56
N VAL A 97 19.80 -9.63 3.69
CA VAL A 97 19.09 -9.54 2.42
C VAL A 97 19.88 -10.27 1.34
N THR A 98 19.20 -11.18 0.66
CA THR A 98 19.70 -11.89 -0.52
C THR A 98 18.81 -11.56 -1.71
N ASP A 99 19.17 -11.96 -2.92
CA ASP A 99 18.38 -11.70 -4.13
C ASP A 99 16.96 -12.28 -4.05
N GLY A 100 16.73 -13.32 -3.24
CA GLY A 100 15.40 -13.89 -2.99
C GLY A 100 14.62 -13.23 -1.84
N SER A 101 15.23 -12.30 -1.10
CA SER A 101 14.58 -11.62 0.03
C SER A 101 13.52 -10.66 -0.49
N ALA A 102 12.35 -10.66 0.15
CA ALA A 102 11.26 -9.77 -0.22
C ALA A 102 11.54 -8.31 0.20
N VAL A 103 11.18 -7.37 -0.67
CA VAL A 103 11.31 -5.93 -0.45
C VAL A 103 10.03 -5.21 -0.84
N VAL A 104 9.78 -4.06 -0.20
CA VAL A 104 8.93 -3.00 -0.75
C VAL A 104 9.84 -2.07 -1.56
N GLY A 105 9.59 -1.94 -2.86
CA GLY A 105 10.31 -1.04 -3.75
C GLY A 105 9.53 0.26 -3.99
N VAL A 106 10.22 1.40 -3.95
CA VAL A 106 9.68 2.71 -4.29
C VAL A 106 10.59 3.36 -5.33
N ALA A 107 10.03 3.69 -6.49
CA ALA A 107 10.73 4.37 -7.57
C ALA A 107 10.10 5.75 -7.83
N LEU A 108 10.93 6.76 -7.99
CA LEU A 108 10.52 8.13 -8.32
C LEU A 108 10.56 8.37 -9.83
N PRO A 109 9.78 9.34 -10.35
CA PRO A 109 9.79 9.68 -11.78
C PRO A 109 11.16 10.17 -12.31
N ASP A 110 12.05 10.62 -11.42
CA ASP A 110 13.40 11.06 -11.75
C ASP A 110 14.41 9.89 -11.88
N GLY A 111 13.94 8.64 -11.73
CA GLY A 111 14.74 7.42 -11.87
C GLY A 111 15.40 6.94 -10.58
N ARG A 112 15.37 7.73 -9.49
CA ARG A 112 15.87 7.25 -8.20
C ARG A 112 14.95 6.16 -7.65
N ALA A 113 15.54 5.18 -6.97
CA ALA A 113 14.82 4.07 -6.38
C ALA A 113 15.35 3.73 -4.98
N ARG A 114 14.46 3.24 -4.12
CA ARG A 114 14.79 2.66 -2.82
C ARG A 114 14.06 1.35 -2.59
N ALA A 115 14.71 0.43 -1.88
CA ALA A 115 14.14 -0.82 -1.43
C ALA A 115 14.14 -0.89 0.10
N TYR A 116 13.01 -1.31 0.65
CA TYR A 116 12.76 -1.46 2.08
C TYR A 116 12.54 -2.95 2.37
N PRO A 117 13.54 -3.67 2.91
CA PRO A 117 13.45 -5.12 3.12
C PRO A 117 12.38 -5.51 4.11
N LEU A 118 11.64 -6.58 3.81
CA LEU A 118 10.69 -7.17 4.77
C LEU A 118 11.41 -7.76 5.99
N SER A 119 12.71 -8.06 5.92
CA SER A 119 13.50 -8.47 7.09
C SER A 119 13.67 -7.35 8.13
N ILE A 120 13.47 -6.09 7.73
CA ILE A 120 13.44 -4.91 8.61
C ILE A 120 11.99 -4.52 8.90
N LEU A 121 11.17 -4.40 7.85
CA LEU A 121 9.77 -3.98 8.00
C LEU A 121 8.93 -4.97 8.81
N ALA A 122 9.25 -6.27 8.85
CA ALA A 122 8.56 -7.21 9.74
C ALA A 122 8.94 -7.07 11.22
N VAL A 123 10.03 -6.35 11.54
CA VAL A 123 10.49 -6.07 12.91
C VAL A 123 10.02 -4.69 13.36
N ASN A 124 10.13 -3.68 12.49
CA ASN A 124 9.85 -2.27 12.85
C ASN A 124 8.48 -1.78 12.38
N GLU A 125 7.87 -2.45 11.39
CA GLU A 125 6.56 -2.19 10.79
C GLU A 125 6.35 -0.82 10.11
N ILE A 126 7.10 0.21 10.50
CA ILE A 126 7.03 1.58 9.98
C ILE A 126 8.44 2.15 9.79
N VAL A 127 8.63 2.82 8.65
CA VAL A 127 9.79 3.66 8.34
C VAL A 127 9.29 5.04 7.95
N ASN A 128 9.79 6.06 8.64
CA ASN A 128 9.58 7.46 8.33
C ASN A 128 10.76 7.96 7.49
N ASP A 129 10.56 8.16 6.20
CA ASP A 129 11.60 8.56 5.25
C ASP A 129 11.27 9.93 4.62
N ASP A 130 12.22 10.47 3.87
CA ASP A 130 12.13 11.72 3.10
C ASP A 130 12.41 11.51 1.60
N PHE A 131 12.19 10.29 1.11
CA PHE A 131 12.44 9.92 -0.28
C PHE A 131 11.38 10.48 -1.25
N GLY A 132 11.75 11.54 -1.98
CA GLY A 132 10.82 12.24 -2.87
C GLY A 132 9.78 13.07 -2.12
N GLY A 133 10.09 13.47 -0.88
CA GLY A 133 9.19 14.14 0.06
C GLY A 133 8.92 13.27 1.29
N PRO A 134 8.05 13.72 2.22
CA PRO A 134 7.72 12.99 3.44
C PRO A 134 7.06 11.65 3.10
N LEU A 135 7.78 10.55 3.27
CA LEU A 135 7.36 9.22 2.88
C LEU A 135 7.13 8.33 4.11
N LEU A 136 5.94 7.74 4.19
CA LEU A 136 5.63 6.63 5.09
C LEU A 136 5.78 5.32 4.31
N VAL A 137 6.58 4.40 4.82
CA VAL A 137 6.59 2.99 4.38
C VAL A 137 6.19 2.12 5.56
N SER A 138 5.17 1.29 5.38
CA SER A 138 4.69 0.37 6.40
C SER A 138 4.46 -1.03 5.85
N PHE A 139 4.64 -2.03 6.72
CA PHE A 139 4.29 -3.41 6.45
C PHE A 139 3.65 -4.04 7.67
N CYS A 140 2.52 -4.72 7.49
CA CYS A 140 1.92 -5.51 8.56
C CYS A 140 2.30 -6.98 8.38
N PRO A 141 3.14 -7.57 9.26
CA PRO A 141 3.61 -8.94 9.10
C PRO A 141 2.50 -9.99 9.22
N LEU A 142 1.43 -9.68 9.96
CA LEU A 142 0.28 -10.57 10.14
C LEU A 142 -0.66 -10.57 8.94
N CYS A 143 -0.80 -9.43 8.27
CA CYS A 143 -1.66 -9.28 7.08
C CYS A 143 -0.90 -9.52 5.78
N ARG A 144 0.44 -9.47 5.83
CA ARG A 144 1.35 -9.44 4.69
C ARG A 144 1.03 -8.31 3.71
N SER A 145 0.58 -7.17 4.23
CA SER A 145 0.24 -5.98 3.44
C SER A 145 1.33 -4.92 3.57
N GLY A 146 1.88 -4.49 2.43
CA GLY A 146 2.67 -3.26 2.32
C GLY A 146 1.77 -2.05 2.12
N PHE A 147 2.21 -0.90 2.59
CA PHE A 147 1.54 0.39 2.41
C PHE A 147 2.58 1.49 2.31
N VAL A 148 2.46 2.34 1.29
CA VAL A 148 3.34 3.49 1.09
C VAL A 148 2.51 4.73 0.81
N ALA A 149 2.76 5.81 1.53
CA ALA A 149 1.99 7.04 1.41
C ALA A 149 2.80 8.29 1.79
N ASP A 150 2.25 9.46 1.51
CA ASP A 150 2.78 10.71 2.03
C ASP A 150 2.50 10.81 3.52
N ARG A 151 3.52 11.08 4.34
CA ARG A 151 3.38 11.28 5.80
C ARG A 151 3.07 12.75 6.17
N THR A 152 2.34 13.44 5.32
CA THR A 152 1.89 14.81 5.58
C THR A 152 0.49 14.77 6.18
N VAL A 153 0.36 15.24 7.41
CA VAL A 153 -0.88 15.28 8.18
C VAL A 153 -1.12 16.72 8.64
N ALA A 154 -2.35 17.22 8.52
CA ALA A 154 -2.68 18.62 8.80
C ALA A 154 -1.78 19.66 8.08
N GLY A 155 -1.23 19.29 6.90
CA GLY A 155 -0.35 20.15 6.10
C GLY A 155 1.14 20.05 6.42
N GLU A 156 1.54 19.33 7.47
CA GLU A 156 2.94 19.23 7.89
C GLU A 156 3.43 17.76 7.88
N PRO A 157 4.73 17.51 7.62
CA PRO A 157 5.32 16.18 7.80
C PRO A 157 5.20 15.71 9.27
N THR A 158 4.73 14.49 9.49
CA THR A 158 4.63 13.88 10.82
C THR A 158 5.48 12.62 10.92
N VAL A 159 5.80 12.20 12.14
CA VAL A 159 6.41 10.90 12.43
C VAL A 159 5.28 9.95 12.82
N PHE A 160 5.25 8.79 12.18
CA PHE A 160 4.34 7.70 12.53
C PHE A 160 5.03 6.68 13.43
N ASP A 161 4.31 6.25 14.46
CA ASP A 161 4.64 5.16 15.36
C ASP A 161 3.71 3.96 15.20
N VAL A 162 4.18 2.84 15.75
CA VAL A 162 3.41 1.61 15.86
C VAL A 162 2.69 1.59 17.20
N THR A 163 1.37 1.36 17.17
CA THR A 163 0.57 1.25 18.41
C THR A 163 0.65 -0.13 19.06
N GLY A 164 1.19 -1.13 18.36
CA GLY A 164 1.13 -2.54 18.76
C GLY A 164 -0.29 -3.14 18.71
N THR A 165 -1.28 -2.40 18.19
CA THR A 165 -2.68 -2.82 18.11
C THR A 165 -3.08 -3.07 16.66
N LEU A 166 -4.02 -4.01 16.47
CA LEU A 166 -4.66 -4.26 15.19
C LEU A 166 -6.12 -3.83 15.25
N TRP A 167 -6.58 -3.16 14.20
CA TRP A 167 -7.99 -2.84 13.99
C TRP A 167 -8.63 -3.86 13.07
N GLN A 168 -9.78 -4.40 13.48
CA GLN A 168 -10.57 -5.35 12.71
C GLN A 168 -11.90 -4.71 12.29
N PRO A 169 -12.29 -4.83 11.01
CA PRO A 169 -13.62 -4.42 10.60
C PRO A 169 -14.72 -5.33 11.18
N PRO A 170 -15.98 -4.88 11.19
CA PRO A 170 -17.08 -5.68 11.70
C PRO A 170 -17.29 -6.94 10.85
N ARG A 171 -17.68 -8.04 11.51
CA ARG A 171 -17.95 -9.35 10.89
C ARG A 171 -18.93 -9.29 9.72
N ILE A 172 -19.86 -8.33 9.73
CA ILE A 172 -20.88 -8.19 8.67
C ILE A 172 -20.25 -8.02 7.28
N TRP A 173 -19.04 -7.45 7.18
CA TRP A 173 -18.33 -7.30 5.90
C TRP A 173 -17.84 -8.63 5.31
N ALA A 174 -17.50 -9.61 6.16
CA ALA A 174 -17.13 -10.95 5.72
C ALA A 174 -18.36 -11.87 5.58
N ALA A 175 -19.36 -11.69 6.45
CA ALA A 175 -20.54 -12.56 6.54
C ALA A 175 -21.35 -12.63 5.24
N ALA A 176 -21.50 -11.52 4.52
CA ALA A 176 -22.18 -11.53 3.22
C ALA A 176 -21.42 -12.39 2.18
N SER A 177 -20.10 -12.29 2.15
CA SER A 177 -19.28 -13.10 1.25
C SER A 177 -19.30 -14.59 1.61
N GLU A 178 -19.41 -14.92 2.91
CA GLU A 178 -19.61 -16.30 3.37
C GLU A 178 -20.98 -16.85 2.98
N ALA A 179 -22.04 -16.06 3.19
CA ALA A 179 -23.41 -16.44 2.84
C ALA A 179 -23.55 -16.72 1.33
N ASP A 180 -22.86 -15.93 0.50
CA ASP A 180 -22.81 -16.10 -0.95
C ASP A 180 -21.74 -17.11 -1.41
N GLU A 181 -21.10 -17.82 -0.48
CA GLU A 181 -20.04 -18.81 -0.73
C GLU A 181 -18.82 -18.30 -1.53
N ARG A 182 -18.60 -16.98 -1.59
CA ARG A 182 -17.49 -16.35 -2.31
C ARG A 182 -16.16 -16.44 -1.56
N VAL A 183 -16.21 -16.75 -0.26
CA VAL A 183 -15.04 -16.98 0.59
C VAL A 183 -15.20 -18.30 1.33
N LYS A 184 -14.07 -18.97 1.63
CA LYS A 184 -14.04 -20.24 2.35
C LYS A 184 -13.08 -20.11 3.53
N SER A 185 -13.43 -20.74 4.66
CA SER A 185 -12.59 -20.84 5.85
C SER A 185 -12.55 -22.29 6.31
N ASP A 186 -11.40 -22.73 6.79
CA ASP A 186 -11.20 -23.99 7.49
C ASP A 186 -11.51 -23.88 9.00
N ARG A 187 -11.78 -22.66 9.50
CA ARG A 187 -12.14 -22.40 10.90
C ARG A 187 -13.62 -22.62 11.14
N ALA A 188 -13.96 -23.17 12.31
CA ALA A 188 -15.36 -23.35 12.73
C ALA A 188 -16.11 -22.02 12.87
N GLU A 189 -15.38 -20.95 13.18
CA GLU A 189 -15.91 -19.59 13.32
C GLU A 189 -16.04 -18.85 11.97
N GLY A 190 -15.77 -19.48 10.83
CA GLY A 190 -15.82 -18.84 9.51
C GLY A 190 -14.59 -17.99 9.17
N VAL A 191 -14.73 -17.10 8.20
CA VAL A 191 -13.73 -16.13 7.75
C VAL A 191 -13.62 -15.01 8.78
N SER A 192 -12.44 -14.87 9.37
CA SER A 192 -12.13 -13.70 10.18
C SER A 192 -11.95 -12.49 9.28
N PRO A 193 -12.59 -11.34 9.56
CA PRO A 193 -12.18 -10.09 8.93
C PRO A 193 -10.70 -9.85 9.22
N THR A 194 -9.93 -9.49 8.19
CA THR A 194 -8.50 -9.31 8.31
C THR A 194 -8.23 -8.07 9.19
N ALA A 195 -7.72 -8.31 10.40
CA ALA A 195 -7.18 -7.25 11.25
C ALA A 195 -6.05 -6.55 10.50
N ASN A 196 -5.79 -5.28 10.77
CA ASN A 196 -4.65 -4.56 10.17
C ASN A 196 -4.00 -3.60 11.18
N LEU A 197 -2.70 -3.36 10.97
CA LEU A 197 -1.89 -2.47 11.80
C LEU A 197 -2.56 -1.11 12.01
N VAL A 198 -2.58 -0.66 13.27
CA VAL A 198 -2.92 0.72 13.62
C VAL A 198 -1.63 1.50 13.83
N MET A 199 -1.49 2.59 13.10
CA MET A 199 -0.38 3.54 13.18
C MET A 199 -0.83 4.75 13.99
N TYR A 200 0.12 5.45 14.61
CA TYR A 200 -0.12 6.66 15.37
C TYR A 200 0.69 7.80 14.80
N ASP A 201 0.07 8.93 14.52
CA ASP A 201 0.76 10.14 14.10
C ASP A 201 1.10 10.99 15.33
N ARG A 202 2.37 11.39 15.48
CA ARG A 202 2.80 12.20 16.63
C ARG A 202 2.26 13.64 16.58
N ALA A 203 2.10 14.22 15.38
CA ALA A 203 1.79 15.64 15.25
C ALA A 203 0.36 15.99 15.66
N THR A 204 -0.60 15.11 15.40
CA THR A 204 -2.01 15.34 15.75
C THR A 204 -2.56 14.34 16.75
N GLU A 205 -1.76 13.37 17.16
CA GLU A 205 -2.16 12.32 18.11
C GLU A 205 -3.32 11.47 17.55
N SER A 206 -3.35 11.27 16.23
CA SER A 206 -4.39 10.53 15.54
C SER A 206 -3.98 9.07 15.28
N TYR A 207 -4.97 8.18 15.28
CA TYR A 207 -4.80 6.75 15.03
C TYR A 207 -5.25 6.42 13.61
N TRP A 208 -4.48 5.64 12.88
CA TRP A 208 -4.67 5.41 11.45
C TRP A 208 -4.69 3.92 11.12
N SER A 209 -5.63 3.49 10.28
CA SER A 209 -5.59 2.18 9.66
C SER A 209 -4.51 2.20 8.57
N GLN A 210 -3.51 1.31 8.67
CA GLN A 210 -2.47 1.21 7.65
C GLN A 210 -3.07 0.89 6.28
N LEU A 211 -3.89 -0.17 6.17
CA LEU A 211 -4.39 -0.65 4.88
C LEU A 211 -5.32 0.35 4.20
N LEU A 212 -6.16 1.05 4.98
CA LEU A 212 -7.06 2.05 4.43
C LEU A 212 -6.35 3.39 4.17
N GLY A 213 -5.22 3.62 4.82
CA GLY A 213 -4.58 4.92 4.90
C GLY A 213 -5.50 5.98 5.50
N GLN A 214 -6.43 5.60 6.39
CA GLN A 214 -7.47 6.48 6.90
C GLN A 214 -7.41 6.59 8.42
N ALA A 215 -7.57 7.80 8.94
CA ALA A 215 -7.64 8.06 10.36
C ALA A 215 -8.91 7.43 10.96
N ILE A 216 -8.71 6.56 11.94
CA ILE A 216 -9.73 5.90 12.74
C ILE A 216 -10.18 6.84 13.86
N CYS A 217 -9.22 7.42 14.60
CA CYS A 217 -9.46 8.23 15.79
C CYS A 217 -8.59 9.49 15.80
N GLY A 218 -8.93 10.43 16.68
CA GLY A 218 -8.17 11.67 16.89
C GLY A 218 -8.64 12.82 15.99
N PRO A 219 -7.96 13.97 16.08
CA PRO A 219 -8.29 15.19 15.34
C PRO A 219 -8.41 15.03 13.81
N GLN A 220 -7.73 14.04 13.24
CA GLN A 220 -7.72 13.79 11.79
C GLN A 220 -8.74 12.74 11.36
N ARG A 221 -9.66 12.29 12.24
CA ARG A 221 -10.65 11.25 11.94
C ARG A 221 -11.29 11.45 10.56
N GLU A 222 -11.41 10.35 9.81
CA GLU A 222 -11.91 10.27 8.43
C GLU A 222 -11.01 10.84 7.33
N GLU A 223 -9.93 11.55 7.67
CA GLU A 223 -8.92 11.95 6.69
C GLU A 223 -8.16 10.76 6.13
N ARG A 224 -7.68 10.91 4.89
CA ARG A 224 -6.95 9.85 4.17
C ARG A 224 -5.57 10.33 3.73
N LEU A 225 -4.57 9.48 3.96
CA LEU A 225 -3.23 9.66 3.45
C LEU A 225 -3.22 9.50 1.93
N ARG A 226 -2.38 10.30 1.28
CA ARG A 226 -2.13 10.19 -0.16
C ARG A 226 -1.20 9.01 -0.43
N VAL A 227 -1.77 7.93 -0.94
CA VAL A 227 -1.01 6.71 -1.30
C VAL A 227 0.00 7.00 -2.42
N ARG A 228 1.19 6.42 -2.29
CA ARG A 228 2.26 6.44 -3.30
C ARG A 228 2.34 5.08 -4.00
N ALA A 229 2.79 5.09 -5.25
CA ALA A 229 3.05 3.85 -5.97
C ALA A 229 4.24 3.12 -5.32
N PHE A 230 4.09 1.81 -5.15
CA PHE A 230 5.14 0.92 -4.66
C PHE A 230 4.95 -0.47 -5.26
N GLU A 231 6.01 -1.27 -5.18
CA GLU A 231 6.01 -2.66 -5.61
C GLU A 231 6.41 -3.57 -4.45
N MET A 232 5.85 -4.77 -4.39
CA MET A 232 6.39 -5.85 -3.57
C MET A 232 6.98 -6.93 -4.47
N SER A 233 8.28 -7.17 -4.32
CA SER A 233 9.03 -8.10 -5.17
C SER A 233 10.16 -8.73 -4.36
N THR A 234 11.06 -9.45 -5.03
CA THR A 234 12.35 -9.84 -4.45
C THR A 234 13.40 -8.77 -4.72
N TRP A 235 14.42 -8.70 -3.85
CA TRP A 235 15.52 -7.75 -4.01
C TRP A 235 16.25 -7.92 -5.35
N GLY A 236 16.48 -9.15 -5.78
CA GLY A 236 17.14 -9.44 -7.05
C GLY A 236 16.36 -8.89 -8.23
N ALA A 237 15.06 -9.20 -8.32
CA ALA A 237 14.21 -8.70 -9.40
C ALA A 237 14.09 -7.17 -9.39
N TRP A 238 13.92 -6.57 -8.22
CA TRP A 238 13.89 -5.12 -8.07
C TRP A 238 15.20 -4.45 -8.53
N ARG A 239 16.35 -5.01 -8.14
CA ARG A 239 17.66 -4.46 -8.52
C ARG A 239 17.98 -4.65 -10.00
N ASP A 240 17.46 -5.70 -10.64
CA ASP A 240 17.59 -5.88 -12.09
C ASP A 240 16.90 -4.74 -12.87
N GLU A 241 15.77 -4.25 -12.36
CA GLU A 241 15.02 -3.12 -12.94
C GLU A 241 15.54 -1.75 -12.46
N HIS A 242 16.06 -1.69 -11.23
CA HIS A 242 16.55 -0.48 -10.56
C HIS A 242 17.98 -0.69 -10.01
N PRO A 243 19.01 -0.71 -10.87
CA PRO A 243 20.38 -1.09 -10.48
C PRO A 243 21.03 -0.12 -9.49
N ASP A 244 20.61 1.15 -9.51
CA ASP A 244 21.10 2.20 -8.61
C ASP A 244 20.24 2.33 -7.33
N SER A 245 19.34 1.38 -7.07
CA SER A 245 18.46 1.42 -5.90
C SER A 245 19.27 1.37 -4.60
N GLU A 246 18.98 2.28 -3.68
CA GLU A 246 19.50 2.19 -2.32
C GLU A 246 18.65 1.19 -1.51
N LEU A 247 19.29 0.47 -0.59
CA LEU A 247 18.71 -0.51 0.31
C LEU A 247 18.65 0.06 1.72
N LEU A 248 17.48 0.00 2.37
CA LEU A 248 17.34 0.37 3.77
C LEU A 248 18.26 -0.51 4.65
N LEU A 249 19.06 0.14 5.48
CA LEU A 249 19.93 -0.52 6.45
C LEU A 249 19.22 -0.64 7.80
N PRO A 250 19.35 -1.77 8.51
CA PRO A 250 18.75 -1.93 9.82
C PRO A 250 19.52 -1.13 10.90
N PRO A 251 18.94 -0.94 12.09
CA PRO A 251 19.69 -0.51 13.27
C PRO A 251 20.95 -1.36 13.52
N PRO A 252 22.06 -0.75 13.98
CA PRO A 252 22.17 0.63 14.46
C PRO A 252 22.37 1.69 13.37
N HIS A 253 22.46 1.32 12.09
CA HIS A 253 22.64 2.27 11.00
C HIS A 253 21.44 3.21 10.87
N SER A 254 20.22 2.64 10.93
CA SER A 254 18.98 3.40 11.08
C SER A 254 18.67 3.68 12.55
N THR A 255 18.14 4.86 12.86
CA THR A 255 17.78 5.25 14.23
C THR A 255 16.32 4.92 14.57
N LEU A 256 16.13 4.35 15.76
CA LEU A 256 14.84 4.15 16.41
C LEU A 256 14.67 5.18 17.52
N THR A 257 13.49 5.77 17.65
CA THR A 257 13.13 6.64 18.77
C THR A 257 11.78 6.16 19.28
N ARG A 258 11.65 5.92 20.59
CA ARG A 258 10.32 5.59 21.13
C ARG A 258 9.51 6.85 21.37
N PRO A 259 8.17 6.74 21.27
CA PRO A 259 7.27 7.77 21.77
C PRO A 259 7.64 8.16 23.22
N GLY A 260 7.97 9.43 23.45
CA GLY A 260 8.28 9.98 24.77
C GLY A 260 9.74 9.93 25.22
N ASP A 261 10.67 9.45 24.38
CA ASP A 261 12.12 9.44 24.66
C ASP A 261 12.85 10.75 24.27
N ASP A 262 12.10 11.83 23.98
CA ASP A 262 12.60 13.15 23.52
C ASP A 262 13.12 14.06 24.65
#